data_AF-A0A524MC85-F1
#
_entry.id   AF-A0A524MC85-F1
#
_cell.length_a   1.000
_cell.length_b   1.000
_cell.length_c   1.000
_cell.angle_alpha   90.00
_cell.angle_beta   90.00
_cell.angle_gamma   90.00
#
_symmetry.space_group_name_H-M   'P 1'
#
loop_
_entity.id
_entity.type
_entity.pdbx_description
1 polymer ?
#
loop_
_entity_poly.entity_id
_entity_poly.type
_entity_poly.pdbx_seq_one_letter_code
_entity_poly.pdbx_strand_id
1 'polypeptide(L)'
;MVLKNLKQIVLSTLFSSMILGATTQAMAENENRYITVKGKGKISAVPDTVWVSSGVNTQAKTAAEALNKNNNLMQAIIRAIKEANIEVKNIQTSVFNVHPVMITLGVLVHQN
;
A
#
# COMPACT_ATOMS: atom_id res chain seq x y z
N MET A 1 -12.36 65.91 -70.29
CA MET A 1 -13.24 65.57 -69.14
C MET A 1 -13.26 64.06 -68.86
N VAL A 2 -12.10 63.38 -68.75
CA VAL A 2 -12.04 61.91 -68.55
C VAL A 2 -11.02 61.48 -67.47
N LEU A 3 -10.13 62.36 -67.01
CA LEU A 3 -9.05 61.98 -66.08
C LEU A 3 -9.44 61.88 -64.58
N LYS A 4 -10.66 62.27 -64.18
CA LYS A 4 -11.10 62.21 -62.77
C LYS A 4 -11.72 60.86 -62.38
N ASN A 5 -12.20 60.06 -63.33
CA ASN A 5 -12.97 58.84 -63.06
C ASN A 5 -12.09 57.58 -62.92
N LEU A 6 -10.81 57.66 -63.29
CA LEU A 6 -9.88 56.53 -63.20
C LEU A 6 -9.42 56.26 -61.76
N LYS A 7 -9.25 57.30 -60.93
CA LYS A 7 -8.92 57.16 -59.50
C LYS A 7 -10.06 56.51 -58.70
N GLN A 8 -11.31 56.77 -59.08
CA GLN A 8 -12.51 56.21 -58.41
C GLN A 8 -12.68 54.71 -58.69
N ILE A 9 -12.30 54.22 -59.89
CA ILE A 9 -12.39 52.80 -60.27
C ILE A 9 -11.29 51.95 -59.61
N VAL A 10 -10.09 52.50 -59.41
CA VAL A 10 -9.02 51.84 -58.67
C VAL A 10 -9.32 51.78 -57.17
N LEU A 11 -10.07 52.76 -56.65
CA LEU A 11 -10.43 52.82 -55.24
C LEU A 11 -11.58 51.85 -54.87
N SER A 12 -12.50 51.55 -55.80
CA SER A 12 -13.59 50.58 -55.57
C SER A 12 -13.13 49.13 -55.68
N THR A 13 -12.14 48.84 -56.54
CA THR A 13 -11.55 47.49 -56.69
C THR A 13 -10.66 47.11 -55.49
N LEU A 14 -10.05 48.09 -54.81
CA LEU A 14 -9.31 47.83 -53.57
C LEU A 14 -10.25 47.46 -52.41
N PHE A 15 -11.46 48.03 -52.38
CA PHE A 15 -12.45 47.79 -51.31
C PHE A 15 -13.11 46.40 -51.40
N SER A 16 -13.27 45.84 -52.60
CA SER A 16 -13.91 44.51 -52.78
C SER A 16 -12.99 43.33 -52.39
N SER A 17 -11.69 43.55 -52.21
CA SER A 17 -10.77 42.50 -51.73
C SER A 17 -10.86 42.28 -50.21
N MET A 18 -11.55 43.17 -49.48
CA MET A 18 -11.60 43.20 -48.02
C MET A 18 -12.84 42.50 -47.42
N ILE A 19 -13.48 41.59 -48.16
CA ILE A 19 -14.66 40.83 -47.66
C ILE A 19 -14.49 39.31 -47.80
N LEU A 20 -13.50 38.80 -48.56
CA LEU A 20 -13.25 37.34 -48.70
C LEU A 20 -12.17 36.77 -47.76
N GLY A 21 -11.57 37.58 -46.87
CA GLY A 21 -10.55 37.11 -45.92
C GLY A 21 -11.06 36.65 -44.55
N ALA A 22 -12.36 36.73 -44.28
CA ALA A 22 -12.91 36.57 -42.93
C ALA A 22 -13.48 35.18 -42.61
N THR A 23 -12.97 34.12 -43.25
CA THR A 23 -13.22 32.75 -42.78
C THR A 23 -11.93 31.96 -42.76
N THR A 24 -11.19 32.04 -41.65
CA THR A 24 -10.51 30.89 -41.04
C THR A 24 -10.16 31.25 -39.60
N GLN A 25 -10.47 30.31 -38.73
CA GLN A 25 -10.50 30.44 -37.28
C GLN A 25 -9.13 30.75 -36.69
N ALA A 26 -9.09 31.60 -35.67
CA ALA A 26 -8.10 31.47 -34.61
C ALA A 26 -8.87 31.09 -33.35
N MET A 27 -9.05 29.78 -33.14
CA MET A 27 -9.35 29.29 -31.80
C MET A 27 -8.13 29.67 -30.96
N ALA A 28 -8.33 30.48 -29.92
CA ALA A 28 -7.28 30.76 -28.96
C ALA A 28 -6.93 29.43 -28.27
N GLU A 29 -5.88 28.78 -28.76
CA GLU A 29 -5.25 27.66 -28.09
C GLU A 29 -4.69 28.21 -26.78
N ASN A 30 -5.42 27.96 -25.69
CA ASN A 30 -4.92 28.24 -24.35
C ASN A 30 -3.74 27.30 -24.13
N GLU A 31 -2.53 27.77 -24.46
CA GLU A 31 -1.30 27.09 -24.12
C GLU A 31 -1.18 27.02 -22.60
N ASN A 32 -1.71 25.93 -22.06
CA ASN A 32 -1.68 25.63 -20.65
C ASN A 32 -0.22 25.39 -20.23
N ARG A 33 0.38 26.37 -19.55
CA ARG A 33 1.76 26.32 -19.08
C ARG A 33 1.83 25.48 -17.81
N TYR A 34 2.31 24.25 -17.92
CA TYR A 34 2.56 23.38 -16.78
C TYR A 34 4.05 23.18 -16.55
N ILE A 35 4.44 23.16 -15.28
CA ILE A 35 5.75 22.67 -14.85
C ILE A 35 5.50 21.31 -14.18
N THR A 36 5.90 20.23 -14.85
CA THR A 36 5.79 18.88 -14.28
C THR A 36 7.09 18.52 -13.59
N VAL A 37 7.04 18.36 -12.26
CA VAL A 37 8.18 17.91 -11.46
C VAL A 37 7.93 16.47 -11.03
N LYS A 38 8.91 15.60 -11.27
CA LYS A 38 8.91 14.23 -10.76
C LYS A 38 10.00 14.09 -9.71
N GLY A 39 9.61 14.00 -8.43
CA GLY A 39 10.51 13.70 -7.33
C GLY A 39 10.48 12.21 -6.97
N LYS A 40 11.64 11.60 -6.73
CA LYS A 40 11.75 10.27 -6.11
C LYS A 40 12.37 10.44 -4.73
N GLY A 41 11.63 10.13 -3.68
CA GLY A 41 12.15 10.04 -2.32
C GLY A 41 12.50 8.60 -1.99
N LYS A 42 13.74 8.33 -1.56
CA LYS A 42 14.13 7.04 -1.00
C LYS A 42 14.63 7.29 0.42
N ILE A 43 13.98 6.66 1.40
CA ILE A 43 14.45 6.63 2.78
C ILE A 43 14.99 5.24 3.07
N SER A 44 16.16 5.18 3.69
CA SER A 44 16.76 3.95 4.17
C SER A 44 17.00 4.11 5.66
N ALA A 45 16.39 3.24 6.46
CA ALA A 45 16.58 3.20 7.90
C ALA A 45 17.00 1.80 8.31
N VAL A 46 17.85 1.71 9.34
CA VAL A 46 18.21 0.43 9.94
C VAL A 46 17.02 -0.02 10.80
N PRO A 47 16.52 -1.26 10.64
CA PRO A 47 15.46 -1.78 11.53
C PRO A 47 15.97 -1.85 12.97
N ASP A 48 15.19 -1.30 13.91
CA ASP A 48 15.54 -1.20 15.33
C ASP A 48 14.67 -2.09 16.25
N THR A 49 13.67 -2.78 15.68
CA THR A 49 12.69 -3.58 16.42
C THR A 49 12.56 -4.97 15.80
N VAL A 50 12.50 -6.00 16.65
CA VAL A 50 12.31 -7.41 16.25
C VAL A 50 11.18 -8.02 17.07
N TRP A 51 10.31 -8.77 16.41
CA TRP A 51 9.23 -9.54 17.05
C TRP A 51 9.60 -11.02 17.06
N VAL A 52 9.58 -11.64 18.24
CA VAL A 52 9.86 -13.07 18.41
C VAL A 52 8.66 -13.73 19.09
N SER A 53 8.14 -14.79 18.48
CA SER A 53 7.08 -15.62 19.08
C SER A 53 7.65 -16.97 19.50
N SER A 54 7.33 -17.39 20.73
CA SER A 54 7.69 -18.69 21.29
C SER A 54 6.50 -19.22 22.07
N GLY A 55 6.25 -20.53 21.99
CA GLY A 55 5.13 -21.19 22.65
C GLY A 55 5.53 -22.54 23.22
N VAL A 56 4.78 -23.00 24.21
CA VAL A 56 4.98 -24.33 24.83
C VAL A 56 3.72 -25.16 24.69
N ASN A 57 3.91 -26.40 24.22
CA ASN A 57 2.86 -27.41 24.16
C ASN A 57 3.16 -28.51 25.18
N THR A 58 2.14 -28.89 25.95
CA THR A 58 2.26 -29.88 27.02
C THR A 58 1.09 -30.84 26.96
N GLN A 59 1.39 -32.13 27.02
CA GLN A 59 0.39 -33.19 27.07
C GLN A 59 0.50 -33.94 28.40
N ALA A 60 -0.64 -34.33 28.95
CA ALA A 60 -0.74 -35.15 30.16
C ALA A 60 -2.03 -35.97 30.12
N LYS A 61 -2.19 -36.89 31.10
CA LYS A 61 -3.37 -37.75 31.21
C LYS A 61 -4.63 -36.95 31.55
N THR A 62 -4.47 -35.86 32.30
CA THR A 62 -5.56 -34.94 32.63
C THR A 62 -5.25 -33.54 32.12
N ALA A 63 -6.31 -32.78 31.82
CA ALA A 63 -6.17 -31.37 31.42
C ALA A 63 -5.50 -30.52 32.51
N ALA A 64 -5.79 -30.81 33.79
CA ALA A 64 -5.21 -30.10 34.93
C ALA A 64 -3.69 -30.30 35.04
N GLU A 65 -3.22 -31.55 34.87
CA GLU A 65 -1.77 -31.84 34.85
C GLU A 65 -1.08 -31.18 33.65
N ALA A 66 -1.70 -31.23 32.47
CA ALA A 66 -1.17 -30.61 31.27
C ALA A 66 -1.02 -29.10 31.46
N LEU A 67 -2.04 -28.45 32.01
CA LEU A 67 -2.04 -27.01 32.29
C LEU A 67 -1.00 -26.61 33.34
N ASN A 68 -0.91 -27.34 34.46
CA ASN A 68 0.09 -27.06 35.49
C ASN A 68 1.51 -27.17 34.95
N LYS A 69 1.78 -28.20 34.12
CA LYS A 69 3.07 -28.35 33.44
C LYS A 69 3.34 -27.19 32.46
N ASN A 70 2.32 -26.77 31.71
CA ASN A 70 2.41 -25.63 30.80
C ASN A 70 2.78 -24.34 31.54
N ASN A 71 2.05 -24.04 32.62
CA ASN A 71 2.23 -22.84 33.43
C ASN A 71 3.65 -22.77 34.01
N ASN A 72 4.16 -23.88 34.53
CA ASN A 72 5.52 -23.95 35.08
C ASN A 72 6.58 -23.67 34.02
N LEU A 73 6.43 -24.23 32.81
CA LEU A 73 7.34 -23.98 31.70
C LEU A 73 7.25 -22.54 31.20
N MET A 74 6.04 -21.97 31.12
CA MET A 74 5.90 -20.57 30.73
C MET A 74 6.51 -19.61 31.75
N GLN A 75 6.36 -19.88 33.04
CA GLN A 75 7.04 -19.09 34.07
C GLN A 75 8.56 -19.16 33.91
N ALA A 76 9.12 -20.32 33.54
CA ALA A 76 10.55 -20.47 33.28
C ALA A 76 11.01 -19.62 32.09
N ILE A 77 10.25 -19.62 31.00
CA ILE A 77 10.54 -18.79 29.82
C ILE A 77 10.49 -17.30 30.18
N ILE A 78 9.46 -16.86 30.91
CA ILE A 78 9.34 -15.47 31.34
C ILE A 78 10.51 -15.07 32.23
N ARG A 79 10.98 -15.95 33.12
CA ARG A 79 12.18 -15.69 33.94
C ARG A 79 13.42 -15.54 33.07
N ALA A 80 13.66 -16.46 32.14
CA ALA A 80 14.82 -16.40 31.24
C ALA A 80 14.82 -15.13 30.39
N ILE A 81 13.65 -14.68 29.90
CA ILE A 81 13.50 -13.43 29.15
C ILE A 81 13.83 -12.21 30.03
N LYS A 82 13.38 -12.20 31.29
CA LYS A 82 13.71 -11.15 32.25
C LYS A 82 15.21 -11.13 32.58
N GLU A 83 15.84 -12.30 32.73
CA GLU A 83 17.29 -12.44 32.94
C GLU A 83 18.09 -11.94 31.73
N ALA A 84 17.53 -12.07 30.52
CA ALA A 84 18.08 -11.50 29.29
C ALA A 84 17.90 -9.96 29.17
N ASN A 85 17.51 -9.28 30.25
CA ASN A 85 17.34 -7.81 30.31
C ASN A 85 16.21 -7.25 29.42
N ILE A 86 15.23 -8.09 29.04
CA ILE A 86 14.06 -7.65 28.30
C ILE A 86 13.00 -7.14 29.27
N GLU A 87 12.57 -5.88 29.08
CA GLU A 87 11.53 -5.28 29.91
C GLU A 87 10.20 -6.05 29.82
N VAL A 88 9.52 -6.18 30.95
CA VAL A 88 8.24 -6.91 31.05
C VAL A 88 7.16 -6.33 30.13
N LYS A 89 7.19 -5.02 29.87
CA LYS A 89 6.26 -4.35 28.94
C LYS A 89 6.34 -4.89 27.50
N ASN A 90 7.47 -5.49 27.13
CA ASN A 90 7.71 -6.05 25.81
C ASN A 90 7.34 -7.54 25.72
N ILE A 91 6.89 -8.15 26.83
CA ILE A 91 6.47 -9.55 26.88
C ILE A 91 4.93 -9.58 26.80
N GLN A 92 4.39 -10.22 25.77
CA GLN A 92 2.94 -10.40 25.61
C GLN A 92 2.61 -11.88 25.39
N THR A 93 1.56 -12.34 26.07
CA THR A 93 1.00 -13.69 25.89
C THR A 93 -0.28 -13.57 25.07
N SER A 94 -0.29 -14.06 23.84
CA SER A 94 -1.40 -13.78 22.91
C SER A 94 -2.41 -14.91 22.77
N VAL A 95 -2.02 -16.17 22.98
CA VAL A 95 -2.89 -17.32 22.69
C VAL A 95 -2.68 -18.43 23.72
N PHE A 96 -3.77 -18.88 24.34
CA PHE A 96 -3.83 -20.08 25.18
C PHE A 96 -4.93 -21.00 24.64
N ASN A 97 -4.60 -22.26 24.39
CA ASN A 97 -5.58 -23.24 23.89
C ASN A 97 -5.34 -24.63 24.50
N VAL A 98 -6.43 -25.35 24.77
CA VAL A 98 -6.41 -26.69 25.33
C VAL A 98 -7.32 -27.57 24.49
N HIS A 99 -6.75 -28.65 23.96
CA HIS A 99 -7.48 -29.61 23.15
C HIS A 99 -7.28 -31.04 23.69
N PRO A 100 -8.33 -31.88 23.65
CA PRO A 100 -8.16 -33.30 23.93
C PRO A 100 -7.31 -33.96 22.83
N VAL A 101 -6.40 -34.85 23.22
CA VAL A 101 -5.57 -35.63 22.28
C VAL A 101 -6.09 -37.07 22.29
N MET A 102 -6.71 -37.49 21.18
CA MET A 102 -7.21 -38.85 21.01
C MET A 102 -6.08 -39.70 20.43
N ILE A 103 -5.72 -40.81 21.09
CA ILE A 103 -4.76 -41.78 20.54
C ILE A 103 -5.55 -42.72 19.63
N THR A 104 -5.43 -42.54 18.32
CA THR A 104 -5.96 -43.49 17.35
C THR A 104 -5.10 -44.75 17.35
N LEU A 105 -5.51 -45.79 18.09
CA LEU A 105 -5.02 -47.15 17.82
C LEU A 105 -5.60 -47.60 16.48
N GLY A 106 -4.74 -48.06 15.57
CA GLY A 106 -5.09 -48.35 14.18
C GLY A 106 -6.34 -49.20 14.01
N VAL A 107 -7.27 -48.71 13.20
CA VAL A 107 -8.19 -49.57 12.46
C VAL A 107 -7.85 -49.38 11.00
N LEU A 108 -7.16 -50.38 10.45
CA LEU A 108 -7.19 -50.70 9.03
C LEU A 108 -8.65 -50.96 8.66
N VAL A 109 -9.37 -49.97 8.13
CA VAL A 109 -10.61 -50.23 7.39
C VAL A 109 -10.25 -50.20 5.91
N HIS A 110 -10.29 -51.38 5.31
CA HIS A 110 -10.19 -51.67 3.89
C HIS A 110 -10.80 -50.55 3.03
N GLN A 111 -9.99 -49.97 2.15
CA GLN A 111 -10.50 -49.35 0.93
C GLN A 111 -10.43 -50.43 -0.16
N ASN A 112 -11.60 -50.87 -0.61
CA ASN A 112 -11.81 -51.56 -1.87
C ASN A 112 -12.28 -50.52 -2.89
#